data_AF-A0A1D9CVR5-F1
#
_entry.id   AF-A0A1D9CVR5-F1
#
_cell.length_a   1.000
_cell.length_b   1.000
_cell.length_c   1.000
_cell.angle_alpha   90.00
_cell.angle_beta   90.00
_cell.angle_gamma   90.00
#
_symmetry.space_group_name_H-M   'P 1'
#
loop_
_entity.id
_entity.type
_entity.pdbx_description
1 polymer ?
#
loop_
_entity_poly.entity_id
_entity_poly.type
_entity_poly.pdbx_seq_one_letter_code
_entity_poly.pdbx_strand_id
1 'polypeptide(L)'
;MPLSYFINHPNSVIDSSQSATEIGVSLNVTHGFVEAGTVAYVATQLAFSRHAATIHLYGIDLLNSDQPRFYENNHNRAPSTLNKVMNERIVPSFNLLGRTYKTHGIDVINHSPVSKSLFDDL
;
A
#
# COMPACT_ATOMS: atom_id res chain seq x y z
N MET A 1 17.89 -4.54 4.71
CA MET A 1 17.86 -4.29 6.17
C MET A 1 16.47 -4.63 6.67
N PRO A 2 16.32 -5.26 7.85
CA PRO A 2 15.02 -5.46 8.49
C PRO A 2 14.31 -4.13 8.78
N LEU A 3 12.98 -4.11 8.72
CA LEU A 3 12.21 -2.90 9.02
C LEU A 3 12.29 -2.55 10.51
N SER A 4 12.47 -3.53 11.39
CA SER A 4 12.70 -3.32 12.83
C SER A 4 13.84 -2.36 13.15
N TYR A 5 14.83 -2.18 12.28
CA TYR A 5 15.89 -1.18 12.46
C TYR A 5 15.35 0.26 12.50
N PHE A 6 14.17 0.49 11.92
CA PHE A 6 13.54 1.81 11.80
C PHE A 6 12.39 2.03 12.79
N ILE A 7 12.19 1.14 13.77
CA ILE A 7 11.04 1.21 14.69
C ILE A 7 10.98 2.51 15.51
N ASN A 8 12.13 3.13 15.77
CA ASN A 8 12.25 4.40 16.48
C ASN A 8 12.53 5.59 15.55
N HIS A 9 12.51 5.39 14.23
CA HIS A 9 12.87 6.44 13.28
C HIS A 9 11.65 7.37 13.05
N PRO A 10 11.80 8.70 13.21
CA PRO A 10 10.67 9.62 13.31
C PRO A 10 9.86 9.79 12.02
N ASN A 11 10.42 9.41 10.86
CA ASN A 11 9.73 9.50 9.57
C ASN A 11 9.19 8.14 9.10
N SER A 12 9.04 7.17 10.00
CA SER A 12 8.52 5.84 9.66
C SER A 12 7.71 5.26 10.81
N VAL A 13 6.63 4.56 10.47
CA VAL A 13 5.88 3.72 11.41
C VAL A 13 6.08 2.28 10.98
N ILE A 14 6.59 1.45 11.89
CA ILE A 14 6.88 0.03 11.64
C ILE A 14 5.97 -0.82 12.51
N ASP A 15 5.31 -1.81 11.91
CA ASP A 15 4.60 -2.86 12.64
C ASP A 15 5.30 -4.20 12.39
N SER A 16 5.90 -4.72 13.45
CA SER A 16 6.57 -6.02 13.50
C SER A 16 5.84 -7.02 14.41
N SER A 17 4.60 -6.71 14.82
CA SER A 17 3.94 -7.39 15.95
C SER A 17 3.00 -8.52 15.55
N GLN A 18 2.51 -8.57 14.29
CA GLN A 18 1.39 -9.45 13.91
C GLN A 18 1.57 -10.30 12.64
N SER A 19 2.62 -10.12 11.85
CA SER A 19 2.77 -10.78 10.54
C SER A 19 4.10 -11.52 10.40
N ALA A 20 4.12 -12.58 9.58
CA ALA A 20 5.35 -13.27 9.18
C ALA A 20 6.31 -12.36 8.38
N THR A 21 5.83 -11.20 7.92
CA THR A 21 6.60 -10.16 7.23
C THR A 21 6.34 -8.83 7.92
N GLU A 22 7.37 -8.17 8.44
CA GLU A 22 7.26 -6.81 8.98
C GLU A 22 6.66 -5.87 7.91
N ILE A 23 5.78 -4.97 8.33
CA ILE A 23 5.21 -3.92 7.46
C ILE A 23 5.59 -2.55 8.01
N GLY A 24 5.46 -1.52 7.17
CA GLY A 24 5.73 -0.16 7.60
C GLY A 24 5.26 0.88 6.61
N VAL A 25 5.22 2.13 7.06
CA VAL A 25 4.87 3.29 6.25
C VAL A 25 5.91 4.38 6.44
N SER A 26 6.26 5.09 5.38
CA SER A 26 7.04 6.32 5.46
C SER A 26 6.14 7.54 5.63
N LEU A 27 6.55 8.45 6.51
CA LEU A 27 5.96 9.79 6.67
C LEU A 27 6.70 10.83 5.82
N ASN A 28 7.94 10.53 5.40
CA ASN A 28 8.71 11.37 4.53
C ASN A 28 9.69 10.54 3.69
N VAL A 29 9.37 10.37 2.41
CA VAL A 29 10.13 9.53 1.49
C VAL A 29 11.56 10.00 1.24
N THR A 30 11.94 11.23 1.60
CA THR A 30 13.35 11.68 1.52
C THR A 30 14.26 10.94 2.51
N HIS A 31 13.68 10.27 3.50
CA HIS A 31 14.38 9.40 4.46
C HIS A 31 14.22 7.91 4.13
N GLY A 32 13.65 7.58 2.97
CA GLY A 32 13.33 6.22 2.55
C GLY A 32 11.83 5.95 2.52
N PHE A 33 11.44 4.89 1.80
CA PHE A 33 10.07 4.41 1.67
C PHE A 33 10.02 2.90 1.93
N VAL A 34 8.82 2.39 2.23
CA VAL A 34 8.59 0.97 2.46
C VAL A 34 7.83 0.37 1.28
N GLU A 35 8.20 -0.83 0.86
CA GLU A 35 7.50 -1.55 -0.20
C GLU A 35 6.47 -2.53 0.38
N ALA A 36 5.33 -2.65 -0.30
CA ALA A 36 4.29 -3.63 0.04
C ALA A 36 3.96 -4.58 -1.12
N GLY A 37 4.82 -4.68 -2.15
CA GLY A 37 4.58 -5.53 -3.32
C GLY A 37 3.70 -4.90 -4.40
N THR A 38 3.44 -3.60 -4.32
CA THR A 38 2.75 -2.81 -5.36
C THR A 38 3.29 -1.38 -5.42
N VAL A 39 3.45 -0.87 -6.63
CA VAL A 39 3.88 0.53 -6.88
C VAL A 39 2.89 1.55 -6.32
N ALA A 40 1.61 1.19 -6.21
CA ALA A 40 0.59 2.06 -5.64
C ALA A 40 0.88 2.42 -4.18
N TYR A 41 1.46 1.50 -3.41
CA TYR A 41 1.80 1.74 -2.01
C TYR A 41 2.92 2.78 -1.86
N VAL A 42 3.94 2.69 -2.72
CA VAL A 42 5.05 3.67 -2.76
C VAL A 42 4.55 5.03 -3.26
N ALA A 43 3.70 5.04 -4.29
CA ALA A 43 3.10 6.27 -4.80
C ALA A 43 2.24 6.99 -3.75
N THR A 44 1.50 6.23 -2.92
CA THR A 44 0.70 6.78 -1.81
C THR A 44 1.60 7.44 -0.76
N GLN A 45 2.73 6.82 -0.42
CA GLN A 45 3.73 7.42 0.48
C GLN A 45 4.35 8.70 -0.09
N LEU A 46 4.63 8.70 -1.40
CA LEU A 46 5.11 9.90 -2.08
C LEU A 46 4.07 11.02 -2.01
N ALA A 47 2.80 10.75 -2.30
CA ALA A 47 1.74 11.74 -2.25
C ALA A 47 1.60 12.37 -0.84
N PHE A 48 1.61 11.54 0.20
CA PHE A 48 1.59 12.02 1.59
C PHE A 48 2.81 12.90 1.91
N SER A 49 4.02 12.47 1.53
CA SER A 49 5.25 13.23 1.73
C SER A 49 5.31 14.57 0.98
N ARG A 50 4.43 14.76 0.00
CA ARG A 50 4.23 16.00 -0.77
C ARG A 50 3.00 16.79 -0.31
N HIS A 51 2.44 16.42 0.84
CA HIS A 51 1.36 17.14 1.52
C HIS A 51 0.07 17.19 0.70
N ALA A 52 -0.25 16.09 0.01
CA ALA A 52 -1.58 15.92 -0.56
C ALA A 52 -2.65 16.06 0.54
N ALA A 53 -3.69 16.85 0.29
CA ALA A 53 -4.77 17.07 1.25
C ALA A 53 -5.66 15.82 1.42
N THR A 54 -5.78 15.00 0.37
CA THR A 54 -6.51 13.73 0.34
C THR A 54 -5.91 12.88 -0.77
N ILE A 55 -5.91 11.55 -0.63
CA ILE A 55 -5.34 10.64 -1.63
C ILE A 55 -6.44 9.69 -2.13
N HIS A 56 -6.69 9.70 -3.44
CA HIS A 56 -7.69 8.86 -4.07
C HIS A 56 -7.01 7.80 -4.93
N LEU A 57 -7.26 6.52 -4.64
CA LEU A 57 -6.67 5.40 -5.35
C LEU A 57 -7.65 4.85 -6.39
N TYR A 58 -7.16 4.69 -7.62
CA TYR A 58 -7.86 4.09 -8.74
C TYR A 58 -7.03 2.96 -9.34
N GLY A 59 -7.68 1.93 -9.87
CA GLY A 59 -7.01 0.79 -10.50
C GLY A 59 -6.31 -0.16 -9.53
N ILE A 60 -6.65 -0.11 -8.24
CA ILE A 60 -6.16 -1.06 -7.22
C ILE A 60 -6.99 -2.34 -7.29
N ASP A 61 -7.10 -2.95 -8.47
CA ASP A 61 -8.00 -4.08 -8.72
C ASP A 61 -7.30 -5.40 -8.34
N LEU A 62 -7.35 -5.76 -7.06
CA LEU A 62 -6.56 -6.88 -6.50
C LEU A 62 -7.25 -8.25 -6.63
N LEU A 63 -8.58 -8.31 -6.50
CA LEU A 63 -9.34 -9.57 -6.54
C LEU A 63 -9.44 -10.21 -7.94
N ASN A 64 -9.14 -9.44 -8.98
CA ASN A 64 -9.07 -9.87 -10.38
C ASN A 64 -7.66 -9.65 -10.95
N SER A 65 -6.64 -9.60 -10.11
CA SER A 65 -5.25 -9.34 -10.52
C SER A 65 -4.62 -10.45 -11.37
N ASP A 66 -5.32 -11.59 -11.51
CA ASP A 66 -5.00 -12.69 -12.42
C ASP A 66 -5.62 -12.50 -13.80
N GLN A 67 -6.57 -11.57 -13.98
CA GLN A 67 -7.17 -11.24 -15.28
C GLN A 67 -6.32 -10.21 -16.04
N PRO A 68 -6.45 -10.10 -17.38
CA PRO A 68 -5.83 -9.02 -18.13
C PRO A 68 -6.23 -7.65 -17.58
N ARG A 69 -5.26 -6.73 -17.49
CA ARG A 69 -5.56 -5.32 -17.18
C ARG A 69 -6.40 -4.70 -18.29
N PHE A 70 -6.99 -3.52 -18.05
CA PHE A 70 -7.89 -2.87 -19.02
C PHE A 70 -7.25 -2.61 -20.40
N TYR A 71 -5.92 -2.54 -20.47
CA TYR A 71 -5.13 -2.34 -21.70
C TYR A 71 -4.49 -3.63 -22.22
N GLU A 72 -4.81 -4.78 -21.64
CA GLU A 72 -4.30 -6.10 -22.01
C GLU A 72 -5.43 -7.01 -22.51
N ASN A 73 -5.04 -8.17 -23.02
CA ASN A 73 -5.89 -9.28 -23.39
C ASN A 73 -5.15 -10.60 -23.09
N ASN A 74 -5.81 -11.74 -23.33
CA ASN A 74 -5.25 -13.06 -23.01
C ASN A 74 -3.91 -13.38 -23.71
N HIS A 75 -3.58 -12.70 -24.81
CA HIS A 75 -2.35 -12.94 -25.58
C HIS A 75 -1.19 -12.04 -25.14
N ASN A 76 -1.45 -10.90 -24.48
CA ASN A 76 -0.40 -9.95 -24.07
C ASN A 76 -0.41 -9.61 -22.57
N ARG A 77 -1.20 -10.31 -21.76
CA ARG A 77 -1.24 -10.13 -20.31
C ARG A 77 0.14 -10.34 -19.69
N ALA A 78 0.59 -9.37 -18.90
CA ALA A 78 1.82 -9.51 -18.12
C ALA A 78 1.62 -10.45 -16.92
N PRO A 79 2.63 -11.22 -16.52
CA PRO A 79 2.56 -11.98 -15.27
C PRO A 79 2.40 -11.02 -14.07
N SER A 80 1.59 -11.43 -13.11
CA SER A 80 1.34 -10.71 -11.86
C SER A 80 1.52 -11.66 -10.68
N THR A 81 2.11 -11.15 -9.61
CA THR A 81 2.23 -11.86 -8.33
C THR A 81 1.45 -11.16 -7.22
N LEU A 82 0.58 -10.21 -7.56
CA LEU A 82 -0.19 -9.43 -6.58
C LEU A 82 -1.07 -10.34 -5.72
N ASN A 83 -1.78 -11.29 -6.34
CA ASN A 83 -2.60 -12.27 -5.62
C ASN A 83 -1.80 -13.12 -4.61
N LYS A 84 -0.52 -13.36 -4.86
CA LYS A 84 0.34 -14.17 -3.99
C LYS A 84 0.69 -13.46 -2.69
N VAL A 85 0.76 -12.12 -2.71
CA VAL A 85 1.20 -11.29 -1.57
C VAL A 85 0.10 -10.39 -0.99
N MET A 86 -1.13 -10.56 -1.50
CA MET A 86 -2.23 -9.66 -1.21
C MET A 86 -2.61 -9.68 0.28
N ASN A 87 -2.86 -10.87 0.82
CA ASN A 87 -3.39 -11.04 2.17
C ASN A 87 -2.31 -10.86 3.24
N GLU A 88 -1.08 -11.31 2.98
CA GLU A 88 -0.01 -11.25 3.97
C GLU A 88 0.78 -9.94 3.97
N ARG A 89 0.70 -9.14 2.89
CA ARG A 89 1.50 -7.92 2.75
C ARG A 89 0.71 -6.71 2.28
N ILE A 90 0.03 -6.78 1.13
CA ILE A 90 -0.60 -5.59 0.52
C ILE A 90 -1.69 -5.04 1.44
N VAL A 91 -2.67 -5.86 1.79
CA VAL A 91 -3.80 -5.47 2.65
C VAL A 91 -3.36 -4.94 4.02
N PRO A 92 -2.55 -5.66 4.81
CA PRO A 92 -2.14 -5.17 6.12
C PRO A 92 -1.28 -3.89 6.03
N SER A 93 -0.44 -3.76 5.00
CA SER A 93 0.35 -2.53 4.78
C SER A 93 -0.54 -1.33 4.49
N PHE A 94 -1.55 -1.48 3.64
CA PHE A 94 -2.49 -0.40 3.34
C PHE A 94 -3.37 -0.03 4.53
N ASN A 95 -3.78 -1.01 5.35
CA ASN A 95 -4.50 -0.74 6.60
C ASN A 95 -3.62 0.06 7.59
N LEU A 96 -2.33 -0.31 7.74
CA LEU A 96 -1.38 0.48 8.54
C LEU A 96 -1.23 1.90 7.99
N LEU A 97 -1.05 2.04 6.67
CA LEU A 97 -0.92 3.34 6.00
C LEU A 97 -2.16 4.21 6.22
N GLY A 98 -3.35 3.67 5.98
CA GLY A 98 -4.63 4.37 6.13
C GLY A 98 -4.81 4.94 7.53
N ARG A 99 -4.64 4.09 8.56
CA ARG A 99 -4.69 4.54 9.96
C ARG A 99 -3.65 5.60 10.26
N THR A 100 -2.41 5.39 9.83
CA THR A 100 -1.32 6.31 10.12
C THR A 100 -1.60 7.67 9.50
N TYR A 101 -1.95 7.74 8.22
CA TYR A 101 -2.18 9.02 7.54
C TYR A 101 -3.43 9.73 8.06
N LYS A 102 -4.45 8.98 8.47
CA LYS A 102 -5.62 9.52 9.15
C LYS A 102 -5.27 10.20 10.48
N THR A 103 -4.31 9.68 11.26
CA THR A 103 -3.81 10.38 12.47
C THR A 103 -3.11 11.71 12.16
N HIS A 104 -2.65 11.89 10.91
CA HIS A 104 -2.12 13.15 10.40
C HIS A 104 -3.17 13.98 9.63
N GLY A 105 -4.44 13.60 9.68
CA GLY A 105 -5.55 14.32 9.05
C GLY A 105 -5.68 14.12 7.54
N ILE A 106 -5.00 13.11 6.97
CA ILE A 106 -5.04 12.82 5.53
C ILE A 106 -5.80 11.51 5.30
N ASP A 107 -6.94 11.60 4.62
CA ASP A 107 -7.70 10.43 4.20
C ASP A 107 -7.12 9.81 2.92
N VAL A 108 -7.12 8.49 2.87
CA VAL A 108 -6.79 7.71 1.68
C VAL A 108 -8.02 6.88 1.33
N ILE A 109 -8.49 6.98 0.09
CA ILE A 109 -9.77 6.41 -0.33
C ILE A 109 -9.55 5.47 -1.51
N ASN A 110 -9.92 4.20 -1.39
CA ASN A 110 -9.88 3.25 -2.51
C ASN A 110 -11.21 3.23 -3.29
N HIS A 111 -11.15 3.58 -4.58
CA HIS A 111 -12.32 3.61 -5.47
C HIS A 111 -12.52 2.31 -6.26
N SER A 112 -11.69 1.29 -6.08
CA SER A 112 -11.85 0.02 -6.79
C SER A 112 -13.19 -0.65 -6.43
N PRO A 113 -14.05 -0.96 -7.41
CA PRO A 113 -15.32 -1.63 -7.15
C PRO A 113 -15.14 -3.08 -6.67
N VAL A 114 -13.98 -3.69 -6.95
CA VAL A 114 -13.70 -5.10 -6.67
C VAL A 114 -12.81 -5.30 -5.45
N SER A 115 -12.03 -4.30 -5.02
CA SER A 115 -11.07 -4.47 -3.91
C SER A 115 -11.29 -3.54 -2.73
N LYS A 116 -12.18 -2.54 -2.79
CA LYS A 116 -12.39 -1.59 -1.69
C LYS A 116 -12.67 -2.27 -0.34
N SER A 117 -13.44 -3.35 -0.34
CA SER A 117 -13.81 -4.08 0.87
C SER A 117 -12.70 -4.95 1.45
N LEU A 118 -11.52 -4.99 0.83
CA LEU A 118 -10.35 -5.68 1.39
C LEU A 118 -9.66 -4.88 2.48
N PHE A 119 -9.87 -3.56 2.51
CA PHE A 119 -9.15 -2.66 3.39
C PHE A 119 -10.11 -2.12 4.45
N ASP A 120 -9.63 -2.10 5.70
CA ASP A 120 -10.41 -1.63 6.84
C ASP A 120 -10.28 -0.10 7.01
N ASP A 121 -9.19 0.46 6.50
CA ASP A 121 -8.78 1.85 6.75
C ASP A 121 -8.53 2.67 5.46
N LEU A 122 -9.14 2.26 4.34
CA LEU A 122 -9.15 2.96 3.05
C LEU A 122 -10.56 3.17 2.48
#